data_AF-A0A2S5VSJ3-F1
#
_entry.id   AF-A0A2S5VSJ3-F1
#
_cell.length_a   1.000
_cell.length_b   1.000
_cell.length_c   1.000
_cell.angle_alpha   90.00
_cell.angle_beta   90.00
_cell.angle_gamma   90.00
#
_symmetry.space_group_name_H-M   'P 1'
#
loop_
_entity.id
_entity.type
_entity.pdbx_description
1 polymer ?
#
loop_
_entity_poly.entity_id
_entity_poly.type
_entity_poly.pdbx_seq_one_letter_code
_entity_poly.pdbx_strand_id
1 'polypeptide(L)'
;MRNSTTGLQAQEATFGHAERMYLYLYHRPTTVRDMTAQRHSGGRKSKGNRQALLARVPEPVGEAVRARAEARGISMSDYIASILALNVGMPELAVQSPVIPAYEELPIADVA
;
A
#
# COMPACT_ATOMS: atom_id res chain seq x y z
N MET A 1 16.67 26.90 46.94
CA MET A 1 16.52 26.10 48.18
C MET A 1 15.04 26.11 48.53
N ARG A 2 14.25 25.03 48.48
CA ARG A 2 14.48 23.59 48.53
C ARG A 2 13.38 22.90 47.73
N ASN A 3 13.75 21.85 47.00
CA ASN A 3 12.86 20.98 46.22
C ASN A 3 12.05 20.11 47.19
N SER A 4 10.74 20.04 46.99
CA SER A 4 9.86 19.06 47.65
C SER A 4 9.63 17.86 46.73
N THR A 5 10.37 16.81 47.04
CA THR A 5 10.27 15.45 46.51
C THR A 5 8.99 14.77 47.01
N THR A 6 8.11 14.37 46.09
CA THR A 6 7.10 13.32 46.25
C THR A 6 6.80 12.87 44.81
N GLY A 7 7.26 11.72 44.33
CA GLY A 7 6.94 10.38 44.82
C GLY A 7 5.73 9.87 44.04
N LEU A 8 5.88 8.71 43.38
CA LEU A 8 4.91 7.96 42.54
C LEU A 8 5.11 8.22 41.03
N GLN A 9 5.99 7.48 40.37
CA GLN A 9 5.78 6.12 39.84
C GLN A 9 4.73 6.03 38.73
N ALA A 10 5.20 5.49 37.61
CA ALA A 10 4.44 4.67 36.67
C ALA A 10 3.32 5.35 35.86
N GLN A 11 3.75 6.11 34.84
CA GLN A 11 3.02 6.15 33.56
C GLN A 11 3.77 5.34 32.51
N GLU A 12 4.08 4.09 32.82
CA GLU A 12 4.29 3.07 31.79
C GLU A 12 2.93 2.42 31.57
N ALA A 13 2.11 3.09 30.75
CA ALA A 13 0.85 2.57 30.29
C ALA A 13 1.09 1.33 29.42
N THR A 14 1.10 0.18 30.09
CA THR A 14 0.40 -1.04 29.67
C THR A 14 0.51 -1.36 28.18
N PHE A 15 1.75 -1.53 27.69
CA PHE A 15 1.99 -2.20 26.41
C PHE A 15 1.62 -3.67 26.57
N GLY A 16 0.41 -4.02 26.12
CA GLY A 16 -0.25 -5.30 26.34
C GLY A 16 0.62 -6.48 25.91
N HIS A 17 0.71 -7.47 26.80
CA HIS A 17 1.44 -8.72 26.64
C HIS A 17 1.00 -9.57 25.42
N ALA A 18 -0.10 -9.19 24.75
CA ALA A 18 -0.64 -9.88 23.58
C ALA A 18 0.10 -9.55 22.27
N GLU A 19 0.81 -8.42 22.16
CA GLU A 19 1.53 -8.07 20.91
C GLU A 19 2.92 -8.71 20.80
N ARG A 20 3.49 -9.19 21.91
CA ARG A 20 4.78 -9.91 21.88
C ARG A 20 4.64 -11.37 21.41
N MET A 21 3.42 -11.91 21.34
CA MET A 21 3.16 -13.29 20.93
C MET A 21 2.89 -13.46 19.42
N TYR A 22 2.80 -12.37 18.65
CA TYR A 22 2.61 -12.42 17.19
C TYR A 22 3.93 -12.43 16.39
N LEU A 23 5.07 -12.22 17.06
CA LEU A 23 6.38 -12.11 16.42
C LEU A 23 7.13 -13.45 16.25
N TYR A 24 6.59 -14.59 16.72
CA TYR A 24 7.34 -15.85 16.81
C TYR A 24 6.85 -17.03 15.94
N LEU A 25 5.83 -16.86 15.07
CA LEU A 25 5.24 -18.01 14.35
C LEU A 25 5.21 -17.92 12.81
N TYR A 26 6.00 -17.06 12.17
CA TYR A 26 6.05 -16.98 10.69
C TYR A 26 7.43 -17.08 10.03
N HIS A 27 8.46 -17.57 10.72
CA HIS A 27 9.74 -17.91 10.07
C HIS A 27 9.71 -19.35 9.52
N ARG A 28 9.28 -19.50 8.26
CA ARG A 28 9.68 -20.64 7.41
C ARG A 28 10.41 -20.10 6.17
N PRO A 29 11.72 -20.34 6.01
CA PRO A 29 12.43 -20.01 4.78
C PRO A 29 12.11 -21.07 3.72
N THR A 30 11.14 -20.81 2.84
CA THR A 30 11.07 -21.52 1.56
C THR A 30 11.81 -20.68 0.55
N THR A 31 13.04 -21.09 0.23
CA THR A 31 13.86 -20.59 -0.87
C THR A 31 13.02 -20.54 -2.16
N VAL A 32 12.54 -19.36 -2.52
CA VAL A 32 11.91 -19.14 -3.84
C VAL A 32 13.06 -19.03 -4.83
N ARG A 33 13.22 -20.07 -5.64
CA ARG A 33 14.07 -20.03 -6.83
C ARG A 33 13.66 -18.83 -7.68
N ASP A 34 14.66 -18.06 -8.07
CA ASP A 34 14.53 -16.96 -9.01
C ASP A 34 14.01 -17.50 -10.36
N MET A 35 12.73 -17.23 -10.65
CA MET A 35 12.03 -17.64 -11.88
C MET A 35 12.02 -16.50 -12.91
N THR A 36 13.07 -15.67 -12.95
CA THR A 36 13.24 -14.63 -13.98
C THR A 36 13.70 -15.23 -15.31
N ALA A 37 12.80 -15.90 -16.02
CA ALA A 37 13.01 -16.21 -17.42
C ALA A 37 11.69 -16.35 -18.17
N GLN A 38 10.88 -15.28 -18.21
CA GLN A 38 9.84 -15.19 -19.23
C GLN A 38 9.91 -13.86 -19.98
N ARG A 39 10.59 -13.90 -21.13
CA ARG A 39 10.64 -12.80 -22.10
C ARG A 39 9.30 -12.74 -22.84
N HIS A 40 8.35 -11.97 -22.32
CA HIS A 40 7.20 -11.54 -23.10
C HIS A 40 7.63 -10.34 -23.97
N SER A 41 8.13 -10.59 -25.19
CA SER A 41 8.36 -9.54 -26.19
C SER A 41 7.10 -9.36 -27.03
N GLY A 42 6.25 -8.41 -26.64
CA GLY A 42 5.06 -8.07 -27.42
C GLY A 42 3.87 -7.75 -26.53
N GLY A 43 3.97 -6.66 -25.78
CA GLY A 43 2.87 -6.17 -24.95
C GLY A 43 2.92 -4.65 -24.88
N ARG A 44 1.77 -4.02 -24.58
CA ARG A 44 1.66 -2.60 -24.27
C ARG A 44 2.80 -2.21 -23.34
N LYS A 45 3.52 -1.10 -23.64
CA LYS A 45 4.59 -0.59 -22.77
C LYS A 45 4.10 -0.59 -21.32
N SER A 46 4.89 -1.20 -20.44
CA SER A 46 4.58 -1.24 -19.00
C SER A 46 4.38 0.19 -18.49
N LYS A 47 3.66 0.35 -17.38
CA LYS A 47 3.33 1.65 -16.76
C LYS A 47 4.57 2.36 -16.13
N GLY A 48 5.73 2.29 -16.80
CA GLY A 48 7.02 2.78 -16.33
C GLY A 48 7.84 1.74 -15.57
N ASN A 49 8.99 2.18 -15.04
CA ASN A 49 9.86 1.38 -14.19
C ASN A 49 9.20 1.18 -12.82
N ARG A 50 8.82 -0.05 -12.45
CA ARG A 50 8.13 -0.38 -11.20
C ARG A 50 8.76 -1.62 -10.58
N GLN A 51 8.99 -1.59 -9.27
CA GLN A 51 9.40 -2.77 -8.51
C GLN A 51 8.16 -3.56 -8.05
N ALA A 52 8.17 -4.88 -8.29
CA ALA A 52 7.14 -5.76 -7.75
C ALA A 52 7.41 -6.03 -6.26
N LEU A 53 6.39 -5.82 -5.42
CA LEU A 53 6.41 -6.16 -4.00
C LEU A 53 5.35 -7.22 -3.74
N LEU A 54 5.73 -8.29 -3.04
CA LEU A 54 4.81 -9.36 -2.64
C LEU A 54 4.71 -9.40 -1.12
N ALA A 55 3.49 -9.27 -0.61
CA ALA A 55 3.19 -9.38 0.81
C ALA A 55 2.01 -10.35 1.00
N ARG A 56 2.11 -11.24 1.98
CA ARG A 56 1.01 -12.11 2.41
C ARG A 56 0.35 -11.45 3.62
N VAL A 57 -0.86 -10.94 3.44
CA VAL A 57 -1.64 -10.27 4.50
C VAL A 57 -2.77 -11.17 4.98
N PRO A 58 -3.27 -10.98 6.22
CA PRO A 58 -4.51 -11.61 6.65
C PRO A 58 -5.68 -11.29 5.71
N GLU A 59 -6.57 -12.25 5.48
CA GLU A 59 -7.71 -12.12 4.58
C GLU A 59 -8.56 -10.85 4.85
N PRO A 60 -8.91 -10.49 6.11
CA PRO A 60 -9.69 -9.28 6.37
C PRO A 60 -9.00 -7.99 5.92
N VAL A 61 -7.67 -7.95 5.94
CA VAL A 61 -6.89 -6.79 5.47
C VAL A 61 -6.98 -6.69 3.95
N GLY A 62 -6.85 -7.81 3.24
CA GLY A 62 -7.01 -7.86 1.79
C GLY A 62 -8.38 -7.38 1.34
N GLU A 63 -9.43 -7.79 2.05
CA GLU A 63 -10.81 -7.36 1.78
C GLU A 63 -11.01 -5.86 2.00
N ALA A 64 -10.52 -5.33 3.13
CA ALA A 64 -10.60 -3.90 3.42
C ALA A 64 -9.85 -3.06 2.37
N VAL A 65 -8.70 -3.54 1.88
CA VAL A 65 -7.92 -2.89 0.83
C VAL A 65 -8.69 -2.89 -0.50
N ARG A 66 -9.31 -4.01 -0.87
CA ARG A 66 -10.12 -4.11 -2.09
C ARG A 66 -11.30 -3.14 -2.06
N ALA A 67 -12.09 -3.17 -0.99
CA ALA A 67 -13.27 -2.30 -0.84
C ALA A 67 -12.91 -0.80 -0.94
N ARG A 68 -11.77 -0.40 -0.35
CA ARG A 68 -11.30 1.00 -0.41
C ARG A 68 -10.76 1.40 -1.79
N ALA A 69 -10.18 0.46 -2.53
CA ALA A 69 -9.74 0.70 -3.91
C ALA A 69 -10.95 0.88 -4.83
N GLU A 70 -11.96 0.02 -4.71
CA GLU A 70 -13.23 0.11 -5.43
C GLU A 70 -13.96 1.42 -5.15
N ALA A 71 -14.08 1.82 -3.87
CA ALA A 71 -14.69 3.09 -3.49
C ALA A 71 -14.01 4.33 -4.11
N ARG A 72 -12.75 4.20 -4.54
CA ARG A 72 -11.97 5.26 -5.18
C ARG A 72 -11.90 5.11 -6.71
N GLY A 73 -12.52 4.06 -7.27
CA GLY A 73 -12.48 3.76 -8.69
C GLY A 73 -11.08 3.45 -9.23
N ILE A 74 -10.15 2.99 -8.38
CA ILE A 74 -8.77 2.67 -8.77
C ILE A 74 -8.47 1.18 -8.55
N SER A 75 -7.45 0.68 -9.26
CA SER A 75 -7.03 -0.71 -9.08
C SER A 75 -6.47 -0.94 -7.68
N MET A 76 -6.64 -2.15 -7.15
CA MET A 76 -6.11 -2.53 -5.83
C MET A 76 -4.58 -2.31 -5.74
N SER A 77 -3.85 -2.63 -6.80
CA SER A 77 -2.39 -2.42 -6.86
C SER A 77 -2.01 -0.95 -6.84
N ASP A 78 -2.75 -0.10 -7.57
CA ASP A 78 -2.51 1.35 -7.57
C ASP A 78 -2.89 1.98 -6.21
N TYR A 79 -3.92 1.47 -5.54
CA TYR A 79 -4.27 1.86 -4.18
C TYR A 79 -3.17 1.52 -3.16
N ILE A 80 -2.65 0.27 -3.19
CA ILE A 80 -1.54 -0.16 -2.32
C ILE A 80 -0.30 0.68 -2.57
N ALA A 81 0.07 0.88 -3.85
CA ALA A 81 1.21 1.72 -4.21
C ALA A 81 1.07 3.15 -3.67
N SER A 82 -0.13 3.72 -3.72
CA SER A 82 -0.41 5.07 -3.20
C SER A 82 -0.27 5.13 -1.68
N ILE A 83 -0.78 4.13 -0.95
CA ILE A 83 -0.58 4.05 0.51
C ILE A 83 0.92 3.95 0.84
N LEU A 84 1.66 3.10 0.13
CA LEU A 84 3.08 2.93 0.37
C LEU A 84 3.84 4.24 0.10
N ALA A 85 3.58 4.89 -1.03
CA ALA A 85 4.17 6.18 -1.40
C ALA A 85 3.95 7.24 -0.31
N LEU A 86 2.72 7.37 0.20
CA LEU A 86 2.40 8.30 1.28
C LEU A 86 3.14 7.94 2.59
N ASN A 87 3.19 6.66 2.96
CA ASN A 87 3.82 6.22 4.21
C ASN A 87 5.35 6.37 4.20
N VAL A 88 5.99 6.25 3.04
CA VAL A 88 7.45 6.44 2.91
C VAL A 88 7.84 7.90 2.65
N GLY A 89 6.88 8.83 2.62
CA GLY A 89 7.14 10.26 2.42
C GLY A 89 7.39 10.66 0.97
N MET A 90 6.85 9.92 0.00
CA MET A 90 6.93 10.19 -1.45
C MET A 90 5.53 10.45 -2.05
N PRO A 91 4.78 11.46 -1.59
CA PRO A 91 3.39 11.70 -2.00
C PRO A 91 3.22 11.98 -3.50
N GLU A 92 4.25 12.49 -4.17
CA GLU A 92 4.29 12.76 -5.61
C GLU A 92 4.16 11.50 -6.48
N LEU A 93 4.47 10.33 -5.91
CA LEU A 93 4.33 9.03 -6.57
C LEU A 93 2.97 8.37 -6.32
N ALA A 94 2.13 8.95 -5.46
CA ALA A 94 0.79 8.44 -5.21
C ALA A 94 -0.11 8.66 -6.43
N VAL A 95 -0.93 7.66 -6.75
CA VAL A 95 -1.89 7.78 -7.85
C VAL A 95 -2.99 8.74 -7.39
N GLN A 96 -3.08 9.88 -8.08
CA GLN A 96 -4.22 10.77 -7.94
C GLN A 96 -5.46 10.02 -8.44
N SER A 97 -6.53 10.02 -7.63
CA SER A 97 -7.81 9.47 -8.06
C SER A 97 -8.16 10.11 -9.41
N PRO A 98 -8.53 9.33 -10.44
CA PRO A 98 -8.83 9.88 -11.74
C PRO A 98 -9.97 10.88 -11.55
N VAL A 99 -9.67 12.16 -11.75
CA VAL A 99 -10.69 13.17 -12.02
C VAL A 99 -11.30 12.70 -13.33
N ILE A 100 -12.50 12.14 -13.28
CA ILE A 100 -13.26 11.84 -14.50
C ILE A 100 -13.52 13.21 -15.11
N PRO A 101 -12.87 13.59 -16.23
CA PRO A 101 -13.23 14.84 -16.87
C PRO A 101 -14.70 14.71 -17.28
N ALA A 102 -15.52 15.69 -16.93
CA ALA A 102 -16.84 15.82 -17.51
C ALA A 102 -16.64 15.80 -19.04
N TYR A 103 -17.20 14.79 -19.69
CA TYR A 103 -17.04 14.58 -21.12
C TYR A 103 -17.75 15.73 -21.84
N GLU A 104 -16.96 16.67 -22.33
CA GLU A 104 -17.39 17.63 -23.34
C GLU A 104 -17.29 16.89 -24.68
N GLU A 105 -18.44 16.59 -25.29
CA GLU A 105 -18.47 15.92 -26.58
C GLU A 105 -17.81 16.80 -27.63
N LEU A 106 -16.64 16.38 -28.10
CA LEU A 106 -15.96 17.04 -29.22
C LEU A 106 -16.77 16.74 -30.49
N PRO A 107 -17.16 17.76 -31.27
CA PRO A 107 -17.87 17.52 -32.51
C PRO A 107 -16.97 16.70 -33.45
N ILE A 108 -17.41 15.47 -33.76
CA ILE A 108 -16.80 14.64 -34.79
C ILE A 108 -17.26 15.20 -36.14
N ALA A 109 -16.76 16.39 -36.51
CA ALA A 109 -17.06 16.93 -37.82
C ALA A 109 -16.58 15.92 -38.86
N ASP A 110 -17.52 15.50 -39.71
CA ASP A 110 -17.41 14.40 -40.66
C ASP A 110 -16.06 14.42 -41.39
N VAL A 111 -15.28 13.34 -41.22
CA VAL A 111 -14.11 13.06 -42.03
C VAL A 111 -14.62 12.63 -43.40
N ALA A 112 -14.64 13.59 -44.33
CA ALA A 112 -15.00 13.43 -45.75
C ALA A 112 -14.07 12.44 -46.48
#